data_AF-A0A3N5AUT3-F1
#
_entry.id   AF-A0A3N5AUT3-F1
#
_cell.length_a   1.000
_cell.length_b   1.000
_cell.length_c   1.000
_cell.angle_alpha   90.00
_cell.angle_beta   90.00
_cell.angle_gamma   90.00
#
_symmetry.space_group_name_H-M   'P 1'
#
loop_
_entity.id
_entity.type
_entity.pdbx_description
1 polymer ?
#
loop_
_entity_poly.entity_id
_entity_poly.type
_entity_poly.pdbx_seq_one_letter_code
_entity_poly.pdbx_strand_id
1 'polypeptide(L)'
;MNRTPRSIEEALRRSCVFRGEYSYADLEAARHDLARDLHELRWMRFLNTAAHCGHTAGAKPPPAALHEQAAHDLRLLCRGTVHHHGAARRITAFDTDRDPDGALTFACLLYLADQEEGAQFWWRYTAGSGNVTAALCLYLLHLRCGDMRDAQHWADQIHRLNSLDWASYTPVAHHADTTPHACDGPGVRYTLPPVPSAVSERAVKNAVDELEAPYDGGLGPVPQPIPALADHWDDLVTA
;
A
#
# COMPACT_ATOMS: atom_id res chain seq x y z
N MET A 1 27.61 19.99 -25.73
CA MET A 1 26.33 20.20 -26.45
C MET A 1 25.24 20.47 -25.41
N ASN A 2 24.95 21.74 -25.13
CA ASN A 2 23.97 22.13 -24.11
C ASN A 2 22.56 22.03 -24.71
N ARG A 3 21.76 21.07 -24.26
CA ARG A 3 20.31 21.08 -24.53
C ARG A 3 19.68 22.17 -23.67
N THR A 4 19.25 23.27 -24.29
CA THR A 4 18.37 24.23 -23.64
C THR A 4 17.04 23.55 -23.29
N PRO A 5 16.48 23.78 -22.09
CA PRO A 5 15.16 23.24 -21.73
C PRO A 5 14.13 23.84 -22.67
N ARG A 6 13.36 22.99 -23.36
CA ARG A 6 12.32 23.43 -24.30
C ARG A 6 11.17 24.06 -23.52
N SER A 7 10.72 25.24 -23.93
CA SER A 7 9.53 25.87 -23.32
C SER A 7 8.27 25.09 -23.67
N ILE A 8 7.29 25.11 -22.77
CA ILE A 8 6.00 24.45 -22.95
C ILE A 8 5.28 24.95 -24.21
N GLU A 9 5.42 26.24 -24.53
CA GLU A 9 4.87 26.82 -25.77
C GLU A 9 5.46 26.20 -27.04
N GLU A 10 6.76 25.92 -27.07
CA GLU A 10 7.41 25.28 -28.23
C GLU A 10 6.92 23.84 -28.42
N ALA A 11 6.65 23.13 -27.31
CA ALA A 11 6.08 21.78 -27.35
C ALA A 11 4.63 21.79 -27.86
N LEU A 12 3.80 22.71 -27.38
CA LEU A 12 2.40 22.87 -27.81
C LEU A 12 2.29 23.35 -29.26
N ARG A 13 3.22 24.18 -29.74
CA ARG A 13 3.25 24.63 -31.13
C ARG A 13 3.58 23.50 -32.11
N ARG A 14 4.33 22.48 -31.65
CA ARG A 14 4.70 21.29 -32.43
C ARG A 14 3.72 20.13 -32.30
N SER A 15 2.85 20.13 -31.30
CA SER A 15 1.80 19.13 -31.20
C SER A 15 0.75 19.39 -32.28
N CYS A 16 0.87 18.68 -33.40
CA CYS A 16 -0.21 18.57 -34.35
C CYS A 16 -1.34 17.77 -33.69
N VAL A 17 -2.46 18.42 -33.39
CA VAL A 17 -3.70 17.70 -33.08
C VAL A 17 -3.99 16.81 -34.29
N PHE A 18 -4.11 15.49 -34.08
CA PHE A 18 -4.47 14.54 -35.13
C PHE A 18 -5.81 15.02 -35.74
N ARG A 19 -5.75 15.56 -36.95
CA ARG A 19 -6.96 15.92 -37.70
C ARG A 19 -7.51 14.66 -38.38
N GLY A 20 -8.20 13.85 -37.58
CA GLY A 20 -9.26 12.94 -38.02
C GLY A 20 -10.58 13.41 -37.41
N GLU A 21 -11.71 13.09 -38.05
CA GLU A 21 -13.03 13.32 -37.45
C GLU A 21 -13.16 12.43 -36.20
N TYR A 22 -12.95 13.01 -35.02
CA TYR A 22 -13.22 12.33 -33.76
C TYR A 22 -14.70 11.96 -33.70
N SER A 23 -14.98 10.67 -33.56
CA SER A 23 -16.36 10.19 -33.40
C SER A 23 -16.92 10.68 -32.06
N TYR A 24 -18.25 10.74 -31.95
CA TYR A 24 -18.92 11.00 -30.68
C TYR A 24 -18.47 10.02 -29.57
N ALA A 25 -18.21 8.77 -29.94
CA ALA A 25 -17.70 7.76 -29.00
C ALA A 25 -16.28 8.08 -28.50
N ASP A 26 -15.40 8.59 -29.38
CA ASP A 26 -14.03 8.98 -29.01
C ASP A 26 -14.04 10.20 -28.07
N LEU A 27 -14.94 11.14 -28.33
CA LEU A 27 -15.16 12.31 -27.48
C LEU A 27 -15.73 11.91 -26.12
N GLU A 28 -16.64 10.93 -26.06
CA GLU A 28 -17.21 10.49 -24.78
C GLU A 28 -16.22 9.65 -23.96
N ALA A 29 -15.39 8.83 -24.63
CA ALA A 29 -14.27 8.15 -23.98
C ALA A 29 -13.24 9.16 -23.44
N ALA A 30 -12.86 10.14 -24.26
CA ALA A 30 -11.97 11.22 -23.83
C ALA A 30 -12.58 12.07 -22.70
N ARG A 31 -13.90 12.30 -22.69
CA ARG A 31 -14.60 12.97 -21.58
C ARG A 31 -14.59 12.14 -20.32
N HIS A 32 -14.78 10.82 -20.40
CA HIS A 32 -14.67 9.94 -19.23
C HIS A 32 -13.24 9.92 -18.69
N ASP A 33 -12.23 9.86 -19.57
CA ASP A 33 -10.83 9.90 -19.18
C ASP A 33 -10.44 11.27 -18.59
N LEU A 34 -10.85 12.37 -19.22
CA LEU A 34 -10.67 13.72 -18.67
C LEU A 34 -11.44 13.92 -17.38
N ALA A 35 -12.65 13.36 -17.21
CA ALA A 35 -13.40 13.47 -15.96
C ALA A 35 -12.70 12.69 -14.84
N ARG A 36 -12.13 11.52 -15.17
CA ARG A 36 -11.29 10.72 -14.27
C ARG A 36 -10.00 11.48 -13.90
N ASP A 37 -9.30 12.06 -14.88
CA ASP A 37 -8.06 12.82 -14.66
C ASP A 37 -8.30 14.19 -13.99
N LEU A 38 -9.43 14.85 -14.26
CA LEU A 38 -9.85 16.09 -13.59
C LEU A 38 -10.35 15.82 -12.17
N HIS A 39 -10.91 14.63 -11.89
CA HIS A 39 -11.14 14.19 -10.51
C HIS A 39 -9.80 14.15 -9.76
N GLU A 40 -8.77 13.48 -10.30
CA GLU A 40 -7.39 13.47 -9.75
C GLU A 40 -6.81 14.88 -9.52
N LEU A 41 -7.00 15.82 -10.46
CA LEU A 41 -6.55 17.22 -10.29
C LEU A 41 -7.42 18.02 -9.32
N ARG A 42 -8.70 17.67 -9.18
CA ARG A 42 -9.62 18.27 -8.21
C ARG A 42 -9.28 17.84 -6.78
N TRP A 43 -8.66 16.67 -6.58
CA TRP A 43 -8.01 16.29 -5.33
C TRP A 43 -6.81 17.18 -5.01
N MET A 44 -5.94 17.47 -5.99
CA MET A 44 -4.83 18.43 -5.79
C MET A 44 -5.35 19.85 -5.48
N ARG A 45 -6.47 20.25 -6.09
CA ARG A 45 -7.13 21.54 -5.79
C ARG A 45 -7.88 21.50 -4.46
N PHE A 46 -8.45 20.38 -4.04
CA PHE A 46 -9.11 20.18 -2.74
C PHE A 46 -8.12 20.22 -1.58
N LEU A 47 -6.92 19.65 -1.74
CA LEU A 47 -5.79 19.87 -0.85
C LEU A 47 -5.45 21.38 -0.71
N ASN A 48 -5.78 22.19 -1.71
CA ASN A 48 -5.56 23.64 -1.75
C ASN A 48 -6.78 24.49 -1.32
N THR A 49 -8.02 24.04 -1.56
CA THR A 49 -9.26 24.83 -1.36
C THR A 49 -10.12 24.40 -0.17
N ALA A 50 -9.97 23.18 0.36
CA ALA A 50 -10.58 22.78 1.64
C ALA A 50 -9.99 23.54 2.85
N ALA A 51 -8.99 24.39 2.61
CA ALA A 51 -8.37 25.33 3.54
C ALA A 51 -9.30 26.46 4.07
N HIS A 52 -10.56 26.57 3.63
CA HIS A 52 -11.37 27.77 3.89
C HIS A 52 -12.63 27.59 4.76
N CYS A 53 -12.84 26.44 5.41
CA CYS A 53 -14.04 26.25 6.24
C CYS A 53 -13.73 25.68 7.63
N GLY A 54 -13.41 26.56 8.59
CA GLY A 54 -13.93 26.47 9.96
C GLY A 54 -13.11 25.77 11.07
N HIS A 55 -12.11 26.49 11.59
CA HIS A 55 -11.62 26.60 13.00
C HIS A 55 -12.02 25.50 14.03
N THR A 56 -11.09 24.78 14.67
CA THR A 56 -10.03 25.30 15.55
C THR A 56 -8.70 24.55 15.42
N ALA A 57 -7.63 25.32 15.16
CA ALA A 57 -6.23 25.11 15.56
C ALA A 57 -5.66 23.68 15.58
N GLY A 58 -5.53 23.09 14.39
CA GLY A 58 -4.54 22.04 14.11
C GLY A 58 -4.20 22.13 12.64
N ALA A 59 -3.01 22.64 12.31
CA ALA A 59 -2.56 22.69 10.92
C ALA A 59 -2.66 21.26 10.33
N LYS A 60 -3.47 21.08 9.27
CA LYS A 60 -3.52 19.79 8.58
C LYS A 60 -2.15 19.55 7.97
N PRO A 61 -1.53 18.37 8.18
CA PRO A 61 -0.20 18.08 7.70
C PRO A 61 -0.11 18.35 6.18
N PRO A 62 0.99 18.95 5.69
CA PRO A 62 1.24 19.05 4.25
C PRO A 62 1.14 17.66 3.59
N PRO A 63 0.90 17.55 2.26
CA PRO A 63 0.85 16.26 1.57
C PRO A 63 2.10 15.40 1.82
N ALA A 64 3.27 16.02 1.99
CA ALA A 64 4.49 15.34 2.44
C ALA A 64 4.30 14.63 3.80
N ALA A 65 3.65 15.28 4.76
CA ALA A 65 3.36 14.69 6.05
C ALA A 65 2.25 13.61 6.00
N LEU A 66 1.41 13.57 4.97
CA LEU A 66 0.52 12.42 4.74
C LEU A 66 1.29 11.19 4.23
N HIS A 67 2.22 11.38 3.29
CA HIS A 67 3.05 10.29 2.78
C HIS A 67 4.01 9.76 3.86
N GLU A 68 4.59 10.66 4.66
CA GLU A 68 5.43 10.31 5.81
C GLU A 68 4.64 9.57 6.90
N GLN A 69 3.42 10.03 7.21
CA GLN A 69 2.53 9.36 8.15
C GLN A 69 2.14 7.96 7.64
N ALA A 70 1.78 7.82 6.37
CA ALA A 70 1.46 6.52 5.78
C ALA A 70 2.66 5.56 5.81
N ALA A 71 3.88 6.05 5.56
CA ALA A 71 5.10 5.27 5.69
C ALA A 71 5.37 4.83 7.15
N HIS A 72 5.12 5.72 8.11
CA HIS A 72 5.24 5.43 9.53
C HIS A 72 4.22 4.36 9.97
N ASP A 73 2.96 4.54 9.61
CA ASP A 73 1.86 3.64 9.95
C ASP A 73 2.01 2.27 9.31
N LEU A 74 2.49 2.20 8.06
CA LEU A 74 2.81 0.95 7.39
C LEU A 74 3.93 0.19 8.12
N ARG A 75 5.01 0.90 8.51
CA ARG A 75 6.08 0.29 9.31
C ARG A 75 5.58 -0.21 10.67
N LEU A 76 4.72 0.56 11.36
CA LEU A 76 4.13 0.14 12.63
C LEU A 76 3.28 -1.13 12.48
N LEU A 77 2.44 -1.21 11.45
CA LEU A 77 1.66 -2.40 11.14
C LEU A 77 2.54 -3.62 10.86
N CYS A 78 3.58 -3.45 10.04
CA CYS A 78 4.48 -4.55 9.72
C CYS A 78 5.24 -5.03 10.95
N ARG A 79 5.78 -4.11 11.76
CA ARG A 79 6.46 -4.46 13.01
C ARG A 79 5.51 -5.14 13.99
N GLY A 80 4.30 -4.62 14.18
CA GLY A 80 3.32 -5.22 15.08
C GLY A 80 2.92 -6.63 14.62
N THR A 81 2.84 -6.85 13.31
CA THR A 81 2.52 -8.15 12.72
C THR A 81 3.62 -9.18 12.98
N VAL A 82 4.88 -8.80 12.80
CA VAL A 82 6.04 -9.67 13.07
C VAL A 82 6.17 -10.00 14.56
N HIS A 83 5.84 -9.05 15.45
CA HIS A 83 5.84 -9.27 16.90
C HIS A 83 4.66 -10.07 17.43
N HIS A 84 3.65 -10.33 16.62
CA HIS A 84 2.47 -11.05 17.10
C HIS A 84 2.87 -12.47 17.53
N HIS A 85 2.52 -12.88 18.75
CA HIS A 85 2.88 -14.18 19.33
C HIS A 85 2.58 -15.41 18.44
N GLY A 86 1.57 -15.34 17.58
CA GLY A 86 1.22 -16.39 16.62
C GLY A 86 1.99 -16.37 15.29
N ALA A 87 2.90 -15.42 15.08
CA ALA A 87 3.55 -15.18 13.79
C ALA A 87 4.44 -16.35 13.34
N ALA A 88 5.30 -16.88 14.22
CA ALA A 88 6.14 -18.05 13.93
C ALA A 88 5.33 -19.27 13.44
N ARG A 89 4.26 -19.60 14.16
CA ARG A 89 3.34 -20.70 13.80
C ARG A 89 2.68 -20.49 12.44
N ARG A 90 2.39 -19.25 12.09
CA ARG A 90 1.76 -18.93 10.80
C ARG A 90 2.75 -19.04 9.66
N ILE A 91 4.02 -18.67 9.87
CA ILE A 91 5.06 -18.90 8.86
C ILE A 91 5.26 -20.39 8.59
N THR A 92 5.28 -21.24 9.62
CA THR A 92 5.33 -22.70 9.40
C THR A 92 4.12 -23.22 8.62
N ALA A 93 2.92 -22.67 8.88
CA ALA A 93 1.70 -23.04 8.15
C ALA A 93 1.71 -22.51 6.70
N PHE A 94 2.38 -21.37 6.44
CA PHE A 94 2.54 -20.84 5.10
C PHE A 94 3.49 -21.68 4.25
N ASP A 95 4.55 -22.23 4.84
CA ASP A 95 5.45 -23.17 4.17
C ASP A 95 4.73 -24.48 3.81
N THR A 96 3.94 -25.03 4.74
CA THR A 96 3.28 -26.34 4.56
C THR A 96 2.01 -26.25 3.71
N ASP A 97 1.10 -25.33 4.04
CA ASP A 97 -0.27 -25.29 3.52
C ASP A 97 -0.58 -24.02 2.70
N ARG A 98 0.40 -23.13 2.54
CA ARG A 98 0.19 -21.77 1.97
C ARG A 98 -0.91 -20.99 2.69
N ASP A 99 -0.91 -21.07 4.02
CA ASP A 99 -1.79 -20.26 4.88
C ASP A 99 -1.69 -18.76 4.54
N PRO A 100 -2.80 -18.09 4.15
CA PRO A 100 -2.76 -16.67 3.81
C PRO A 100 -2.30 -15.79 4.96
N ASP A 101 -2.62 -16.13 6.21
CA ASP A 101 -2.22 -15.35 7.36
C ASP A 101 -0.71 -15.42 7.64
N GLY A 102 -0.08 -16.56 7.34
CA GLY A 102 1.38 -16.67 7.32
C GLY A 102 2.02 -15.91 6.16
N ALA A 103 1.36 -15.87 4.99
CA ALA A 103 1.80 -15.03 3.86
C ALA A 103 1.79 -13.53 4.22
N LEU A 104 0.81 -13.05 5.00
CA LEU A 104 0.79 -11.68 5.52
C LEU A 104 2.02 -11.40 6.39
N THR A 105 2.33 -12.33 7.29
CA THR A 105 3.48 -12.21 8.19
C THR A 105 4.79 -12.15 7.39
N PHE A 106 4.92 -13.04 6.39
CA PHE A 106 6.07 -13.06 5.49
C PHE A 106 6.19 -11.76 4.67
N ALA A 107 5.08 -11.24 4.15
CA ALA A 107 5.06 -9.97 3.43
C ALA A 107 5.54 -8.80 4.31
N CYS A 108 5.14 -8.76 5.57
CA CYS A 108 5.60 -7.75 6.52
C CYS A 108 7.11 -7.84 6.80
N LEU A 109 7.70 -9.03 6.84
CA LEU A 109 9.16 -9.19 6.95
C LEU A 109 9.87 -8.66 5.72
N LEU A 110 9.40 -9.03 4.52
CA LEU A 110 9.98 -8.57 3.27
C LEU A 110 9.98 -7.05 3.19
N TYR A 111 8.87 -6.41 3.61
CA TYR A 111 8.80 -4.95 3.68
C TYR A 111 9.84 -4.35 4.64
N LEU A 112 10.03 -4.96 5.82
CA LEU A 112 11.05 -4.52 6.79
C LEU A 112 12.49 -4.81 6.33
N ALA A 113 12.67 -5.72 5.38
CA ALA A 113 13.95 -6.01 4.72
C ALA A 113 14.19 -5.18 3.44
N ASP A 114 13.38 -4.16 3.17
CA ASP A 114 13.41 -3.35 1.95
C ASP A 114 13.06 -4.11 0.64
N GLN A 115 12.45 -5.30 0.72
CA GLN A 115 12.00 -6.11 -0.42
C GLN A 115 10.54 -5.79 -0.77
N GLU A 116 10.29 -4.55 -1.20
CA GLU A 116 8.94 -4.00 -1.38
C GLU A 116 8.13 -4.72 -2.48
N GLU A 117 8.73 -5.12 -3.60
CA GLU A 117 7.98 -5.82 -4.66
C GLU A 117 7.49 -7.21 -4.20
N GLY A 118 8.33 -7.92 -3.44
CA GLY A 118 7.97 -9.19 -2.82
C GLY A 118 6.85 -9.02 -1.79
N ALA A 119 6.94 -8.01 -0.94
CA ALA A 119 5.90 -7.68 0.03
C ALA A 119 4.55 -7.40 -0.66
N GLN A 120 4.54 -6.60 -1.72
CA GLN A 120 3.33 -6.29 -2.50
C GLN A 120 2.69 -7.53 -3.12
N PHE A 121 3.49 -8.48 -3.62
CA PHE A 121 2.96 -9.73 -4.15
C PHE A 121 2.20 -10.51 -3.07
N TRP A 122 2.82 -10.72 -1.92
CA TRP A 122 2.23 -11.52 -0.84
C TRP A 122 1.07 -10.81 -0.14
N TRP A 123 1.11 -9.48 0.01
CA TRP A 123 -0.07 -8.75 0.48
C TRP A 123 -1.25 -8.87 -0.48
N ARG A 124 -1.04 -8.85 -1.80
CA ARG A 124 -2.14 -9.06 -2.76
C ARG A 124 -2.73 -10.46 -2.65
N TYR A 125 -1.89 -11.47 -2.44
CA TYR A 125 -2.33 -12.84 -2.19
C TYR A 125 -3.23 -12.92 -0.94
N THR A 126 -2.77 -12.39 0.20
CA THR A 126 -3.53 -12.42 1.46
C THR A 126 -4.76 -11.51 1.44
N ALA A 127 -4.71 -10.36 0.77
CA ALA A 127 -5.89 -9.51 0.59
C ALA A 127 -6.95 -10.21 -0.26
N GLY A 128 -6.52 -11.01 -1.26
CA GLY A 128 -7.38 -11.86 -2.06
C GLY A 128 -8.08 -12.97 -1.26
N SER A 129 -7.48 -13.45 -0.16
CA SER A 129 -8.11 -14.41 0.76
C SER A 129 -9.03 -13.75 1.79
N GLY A 130 -9.23 -12.43 1.70
CA GLY A 130 -10.15 -11.69 2.56
C GLY A 130 -9.52 -10.96 3.74
N ASN A 131 -8.18 -10.91 3.86
CA ASN A 131 -7.53 -10.28 5.01
C ASN A 131 -7.50 -8.74 4.90
N VAL A 132 -8.22 -8.07 5.81
CA VAL A 132 -8.29 -6.60 5.88
C VAL A 132 -6.93 -5.95 6.18
N THR A 133 -6.09 -6.58 7.01
CA THR A 133 -4.74 -6.07 7.34
C THR A 133 -3.87 -5.96 6.10
N ALA A 134 -3.91 -6.96 5.21
CA ALA A 134 -3.15 -6.95 3.97
C ALA A 134 -3.63 -5.86 3.01
N ALA A 135 -4.95 -5.67 2.91
CA ALA A 135 -5.53 -4.59 2.13
C ALA A 135 -5.16 -3.20 2.69
N LEU A 136 -5.10 -3.05 4.03
CA LEU A 136 -4.63 -1.82 4.69
C LEU A 136 -3.14 -1.57 4.43
N CYS A 137 -2.30 -2.60 4.43
CA CYS A 137 -0.88 -2.45 4.09
C CYS A 137 -0.69 -1.92 2.66
N LEU A 138 -1.45 -2.46 1.70
CA LEU A 138 -1.43 -2.00 0.31
C LEU A 138 -1.96 -0.58 0.17
N TYR A 139 -3.04 -0.24 0.87
CA TYR A 139 -3.56 1.12 0.94
C TYR A 139 -2.49 2.12 1.39
N LEU A 140 -1.81 1.84 2.51
CA LEU A 140 -0.77 2.71 3.05
C LEU A 140 0.47 2.78 2.17
N LEU A 141 0.83 1.67 1.50
CA LEU A 141 1.93 1.65 0.55
C LEU A 141 1.66 2.61 -0.62
N HIS A 142 0.48 2.52 -1.23
CA HIS A 142 0.12 3.40 -2.34
C HIS A 142 -0.06 4.86 -1.88
N LEU A 143 -0.56 5.10 -0.67
CA LEU A 143 -0.57 6.45 -0.08
C LEU A 143 0.83 7.03 0.11
N ARG A 144 1.80 6.23 0.56
CA ARG A 144 3.21 6.65 0.69
C ARG A 144 3.80 7.03 -0.67
N CYS A 145 3.48 6.27 -1.73
CA CYS A 145 3.96 6.52 -3.09
C CYS A 145 3.24 7.71 -3.77
N GLY A 146 2.07 8.11 -3.25
CA GLY A 146 1.20 9.10 -3.89
C GLY A 146 0.30 8.52 -4.99
N ASP A 147 0.19 7.19 -5.09
CA ASP A 147 -0.61 6.46 -6.07
C ASP A 147 -2.08 6.40 -5.62
N MET A 148 -2.77 7.53 -5.74
CA MET A 148 -4.13 7.70 -5.20
C MET A 148 -5.16 6.74 -5.80
N ARG A 149 -5.03 6.40 -7.08
CA ARG A 149 -5.93 5.46 -7.76
C ARG A 149 -5.89 4.08 -7.13
N ASP A 150 -4.68 3.57 -6.88
CA ASP A 150 -4.50 2.25 -6.28
C ASP A 150 -4.87 2.29 -4.80
N ALA A 151 -4.57 3.39 -4.09
CA ALA A 151 -5.05 3.60 -2.73
C ALA A 151 -6.59 3.55 -2.66
N GLN A 152 -7.30 4.22 -3.58
CA GLN A 152 -8.78 4.15 -3.63
C GLN A 152 -9.28 2.74 -3.91
N HIS A 153 -8.64 2.00 -4.81
CA HIS A 153 -8.99 0.60 -5.07
C HIS A 153 -8.91 -0.27 -3.80
N TRP A 154 -7.83 -0.11 -3.01
CA TRP A 154 -7.69 -0.85 -1.75
C TRP A 154 -8.63 -0.35 -0.66
N ALA A 155 -8.98 0.94 -0.64
CA ALA A 155 -10.01 1.48 0.26
C ALA A 155 -11.39 0.87 -0.02
N ASP A 156 -11.75 0.74 -1.30
CA ASP A 156 -12.96 0.02 -1.74
C ASP A 156 -12.91 -1.46 -1.34
N GLN A 157 -11.74 -2.10 -1.47
CA GLN A 157 -11.58 -3.48 -1.06
C GLN A 157 -11.77 -3.65 0.45
N ILE A 158 -11.19 -2.78 1.27
CA ILE A 158 -11.40 -2.76 2.73
C ILE A 158 -12.89 -2.59 3.05
N HIS A 159 -13.57 -1.67 2.37
CA HIS A 159 -15.01 -1.48 2.53
C HIS A 159 -15.80 -2.78 2.30
N ARG A 160 -15.51 -3.45 1.18
CA ARG A 160 -16.13 -4.73 0.84
C ARG A 160 -15.85 -5.79 1.89
N LEU A 161 -14.59 -5.94 2.32
CA LEU A 161 -14.20 -6.94 3.31
C LEU A 161 -14.89 -6.73 4.65
N ASN A 162 -14.97 -5.47 5.13
CA ASN A 162 -15.68 -5.14 6.36
C ASN A 162 -17.20 -5.38 6.24
N SER A 163 -17.79 -5.09 5.08
CA SER A 163 -19.22 -5.32 4.86
C SER A 163 -19.62 -6.80 4.90
N LEU A 164 -18.67 -7.69 4.62
CA LEU A 164 -18.86 -9.14 4.65
C LEU A 164 -18.70 -9.72 6.07
N ASP A 165 -18.35 -8.90 7.07
CA ASP A 165 -18.00 -9.32 8.44
C ASP A 165 -17.01 -10.51 8.43
N TRP A 166 -16.07 -10.47 7.49
CA TRP A 166 -15.10 -11.55 7.33
C TRP A 166 -14.15 -11.54 8.51
N ALA A 167 -14.18 -12.62 9.31
CA ALA A 167 -13.27 -12.84 10.42
C ALA A 167 -11.84 -12.97 9.92
N SER A 168 -11.19 -11.83 9.74
CA SER A 168 -9.79 -11.73 9.31
C SER A 168 -8.88 -11.88 10.51
N TYR A 169 -7.76 -12.56 10.31
CA TYR A 169 -6.65 -12.45 11.25
C TYR A 169 -6.12 -11.01 11.27
N THR A 170 -6.24 -10.38 12.44
CA THR A 170 -5.81 -9.02 12.73
C THR A 170 -4.69 -9.05 13.78
N PRO A 171 -3.42 -9.28 13.37
CA PRO A 171 -2.30 -9.38 14.29
C PRO A 171 -2.06 -8.09 15.08
N VAL A 172 -2.33 -6.96 14.44
CA VAL A 172 -2.32 -5.64 15.06
C VAL A 172 -3.77 -5.18 15.16
N ALA A 173 -4.21 -4.77 16.35
CA ALA A 173 -5.55 -4.24 16.52
C ALA A 173 -5.70 -2.94 15.69
N HIS A 174 -6.46 -3.00 14.59
CA HIS A 174 -6.79 -1.83 13.80
C HIS A 174 -8.25 -1.91 13.37
N HIS A 175 -8.89 -0.74 13.35
CA HIS A 175 -10.23 -0.59 12.81
C HIS A 175 -10.12 0.31 11.60
N ALA A 176 -10.21 -0.28 10.41
CA ALA A 176 -10.11 0.42 9.15
C ALA A 176 -11.52 0.68 8.60
N ASP A 177 -12.13 1.80 8.97
CA ASP A 177 -13.48 2.16 8.55
C ASP A 177 -13.47 3.03 7.31
N THR A 178 -14.35 2.72 6.36
CA THR A 178 -14.51 3.56 5.16
C THR A 178 -15.28 4.82 5.53
N THR A 179 -14.77 5.98 5.10
CA THR A 179 -15.49 7.24 5.23
C THR A 179 -16.34 7.47 3.99
N PRO A 180 -17.68 7.58 4.11
CA PRO A 180 -18.52 7.98 2.99
C PRO A 180 -18.35 9.49 2.77
N HIS A 181 -17.30 9.90 2.07
CA HIS A 181 -17.19 11.30 1.65
C HIS A 181 -17.80 11.43 0.26
N ALA A 182 -19.00 12.03 0.20
CA ALA A 182 -19.84 12.12 -1.00
C ALA A 182 -19.24 12.85 -2.22
N CYS A 183 -18.02 13.39 -2.11
CA CYS A 183 -17.36 14.17 -3.16
C CYS A 183 -15.95 13.65 -3.55
N ASP A 184 -15.39 12.67 -2.82
CA ASP A 184 -13.95 12.34 -2.78
C ASP A 184 -13.70 10.82 -2.64
N GLY A 185 -14.54 9.98 -3.25
CA GLY A 185 -14.37 8.51 -3.16
C GLY A 185 -14.30 7.97 -1.71
N PRO A 186 -13.94 6.69 -1.54
CA PRO A 186 -13.81 6.07 -0.22
C PRO A 186 -12.41 6.34 0.35
N GLY A 187 -12.35 7.09 1.46
CA GLY A 187 -11.16 7.16 2.33
C GLY A 187 -11.22 6.10 3.42
N VAL A 188 -10.08 5.74 4.02
CA VAL A 188 -10.03 4.82 5.16
C VAL A 188 -9.60 5.58 6.41
N ARG A 189 -10.44 5.58 7.45
CA ARG A 189 -10.03 5.95 8.81
C ARG A 189 -9.52 4.72 9.50
N TYR A 190 -8.28 4.77 9.97
CA TYR A 190 -7.69 3.69 10.76
C TYR A 190 -7.14 4.21 12.07
N THR A 191 -7.19 3.38 13.11
CA THR A 191 -6.55 3.64 14.40
C THR A 191 -5.57 2.51 14.67
N LEU A 192 -4.29 2.84 14.80
CA LEU A 192 -3.23 1.90 15.17
C LEU A 192 -2.92 2.00 16.67
N PRO A 193 -2.48 0.90 17.30
CA PRO A 193 -2.10 0.93 18.70
C PRO A 193 -0.80 1.74 18.85
N PRO A 194 -0.65 2.52 19.95
CA PRO A 194 0.46 3.46 20.11
C PRO A 194 1.81 2.80 20.46
N VAL A 195 1.85 1.48 20.65
CA VAL A 195 3.05 0.79 21.15
C VAL A 195 3.94 0.39 19.97
N PRO A 196 5.15 0.97 19.84
CA PRO A 196 6.09 0.50 18.84
C PRO A 196 6.64 -0.86 19.28
N SER A 197 6.39 -1.90 18.48
CA SER A 197 7.00 -3.20 18.71
C SER A 197 8.46 -3.16 18.23
N ALA A 198 9.42 -3.45 19.10
CA ALA A 198 10.86 -3.32 18.79
C ALA A 198 11.33 -4.48 17.89
N VAL A 199 11.21 -4.37 16.56
CA VAL A 199 11.85 -5.31 15.62
C VAL A 199 13.22 -4.79 15.26
N SER A 200 14.22 -5.66 15.25
CA SER A 200 15.53 -5.38 14.70
C SER A 200 15.50 -5.45 13.18
N GLU A 201 15.32 -4.32 12.49
CA GLU A 201 15.29 -4.28 11.01
C GLU A 201 16.58 -4.85 10.40
N ARG A 202 17.73 -4.70 11.08
CA ARG A 202 18.99 -5.31 10.66
C ARG A 202 18.98 -6.83 10.71
N ALA A 203 18.39 -7.42 11.75
CA ALA A 203 18.28 -8.87 11.85
C ALA A 203 17.32 -9.42 10.79
N VAL A 204 16.19 -8.73 10.56
CA VAL A 204 15.23 -9.08 9.51
C VAL A 204 15.88 -9.03 8.13
N LYS A 205 16.64 -7.98 7.83
CA LYS A 205 17.37 -7.86 6.57
C LYS A 205 18.38 -8.99 6.36
N ASN A 206 19.19 -9.29 7.37
CA ASN A 206 20.14 -10.41 7.29
C ASN A 206 19.43 -11.76 7.04
N ALA A 207 18.32 -12.02 7.74
CA ALA A 207 17.57 -13.25 7.54
C ALA A 207 16.94 -13.33 6.13
N VAL A 208 16.51 -12.21 5.56
CA VAL A 208 15.98 -12.14 4.20
C VAL A 208 17.09 -12.22 3.14
N ASP A 209 18.27 -11.68 3.39
CA ASP A 209 19.42 -11.87 2.49
C ASP A 209 19.87 -13.35 2.50
N GLU A 210 19.77 -14.05 3.64
CA GLU A 210 19.99 -15.50 3.72
C GLU A 210 18.90 -16.33 3.02
N LEU A 211 17.69 -15.76 2.84
CA LEU A 211 16.60 -16.38 2.06
C LEU A 211 16.85 -16.36 0.55
N GLU A 212 17.77 -15.53 0.01
CA GLU A 212 18.12 -15.46 -1.42
C GLU A 212 18.92 -16.69 -1.91
N ALA A 213 18.40 -17.90 -1.67
CA ALA A 213 18.79 -19.10 -2.40
C ALA A 213 18.21 -19.06 -3.84
N PRO A 214 18.83 -19.75 -4.82
CA PRO A 214 18.63 -19.50 -6.24
C PRO A 214 17.16 -19.67 -6.65
N TYR A 215 16.66 -18.68 -7.38
CA TYR A 215 15.41 -18.69 -8.14
C TYR A 215 15.13 -20.06 -8.78
N ASP A 216 14.18 -20.83 -8.25
CA ASP A 216 13.75 -22.08 -8.89
C ASP A 216 12.23 -22.33 -8.83
N GLY A 217 11.45 -21.33 -8.40
CA GLY A 217 9.98 -21.39 -8.44
C GLY A 217 9.43 -20.65 -9.65
N GLY A 218 8.59 -21.28 -10.47
CA GLY A 218 7.94 -20.69 -11.67
C GLY A 218 7.03 -19.46 -11.44
N LEU A 219 7.16 -18.77 -10.30
CA LEU A 219 6.44 -17.55 -9.89
C LEU A 219 7.21 -16.25 -10.25
N GLY A 220 8.38 -16.34 -10.89
CA GLY A 220 9.19 -15.17 -11.23
C GLY A 220 10.00 -14.64 -10.03
N PRO A 221 10.35 -13.33 -9.98
CA PRO A 221 11.25 -12.73 -9.00
C PRO A 221 10.70 -12.56 -7.59
N VAL A 222 9.81 -13.46 -7.16
CA VAL A 222 9.13 -13.36 -5.87
C VAL A 222 9.84 -14.25 -4.84
N PRO A 223 10.37 -13.67 -3.75
CA PRO A 223 11.00 -14.44 -2.68
C PRO A 223 10.00 -15.43 -2.07
N GLN A 224 10.48 -16.64 -1.80
CA GLN A 224 9.70 -17.72 -1.20
C GLN A 224 10.04 -17.85 0.29
N PRO A 225 9.07 -18.24 1.14
CA PRO A 225 9.40 -18.62 2.51
C PRO A 225 10.34 -19.84 2.48
N ILE A 226 11.39 -19.84 3.31
CA ILE A 226 12.14 -21.07 3.60
C ILE A 226 11.72 -21.62 4.98
N PRO A 227 11.72 -22.94 5.16
CA PRO A 227 11.38 -23.57 6.44
C PRO A 227 12.20 -23.03 7.63
N ALA A 228 13.49 -22.74 7.40
CA ALA A 228 14.42 -22.24 8.42
C ALA A 228 14.05 -20.86 8.99
N LEU A 229 13.20 -20.08 8.30
CA LEU A 229 12.79 -18.75 8.78
C LEU A 229 11.99 -18.81 10.09
N ALA A 230 11.22 -19.89 10.29
CA ALA A 230 10.48 -20.09 11.53
C ALA A 230 11.39 -20.43 12.71
N ASP A 231 12.49 -21.15 12.47
CA ASP A 231 13.43 -21.57 13.51
C ASP A 231 14.23 -20.39 14.09
N HIS A 232 14.42 -19.33 13.29
CA HIS A 232 15.12 -18.10 13.69
C HIS A 232 14.17 -16.95 14.09
N TRP A 233 12.87 -17.24 14.28
CA TRP A 233 11.87 -16.19 14.55
C TRP A 233 12.14 -15.41 15.83
N ASP A 234 12.53 -16.09 16.90
CA ASP A 234 12.78 -15.45 18.19
C ASP A 234 13.99 -14.50 18.11
N ASP A 235 15.01 -14.85 17.32
CA ASP A 235 16.20 -14.01 17.09
C ASP A 235 15.83 -12.70 16.35
N LEU A 236 14.81 -12.72 15.49
CA LEU A 236 14.32 -11.54 14.77
C LEU A 236 13.53 -10.57 15.65
N VAL A 237 12.79 -11.12 16.61
CA VAL A 237 11.84 -10.39 17.46
C VAL A 237 12.51 -9.84 18.72
N THR A 238 13.62 -10.44 19.17
CA THR A 238 14.28 -10.10 20.45
C THR A 238 15.58 -9.27 20.33
N ALA A 239 16.04 -8.97 19.12
CA ALA A 239 17.34 -8.32 18.84
C ALA A 239 17.33 -6.78 18.79
#